data_AF-A0A3B4X167-F1
#
_entry.id   AF-A0A3B4X167-F1
#
_cell.length_a   1.000
_cell.length_b   1.000
_cell.length_c   1.000
_cell.angle_alpha   90.00
_cell.angle_beta   90.00
_cell.angle_gamma   90.00
#
_symmetry.space_group_name_H-M   'P 1'
#
loop_
_entity.id
_entity.type
_entity.pdbx_description
1 polymer ?
#
loop_
_entity_poly.entity_id
_entity_poly.type
_entity_poly.pdbx_seq_one_letter_code
_entity_poly.pdbx_strand_id
1 'polypeptide(L)'
;MVEDAVDDMYFDCNARMADMVNKKYFRKENKGKFGDVWKKAKTCAKNRFTEKDKEDKALTINHIQAICVYTGNNAGKDKNFYQEFNDAVRTKRKKYCTSFPFHSLHFWLTSAIQILNKNKNCSTTYRRTNVVFTGKVNQIVRFGTFASSSLSSNMTQFGNKTCFKITTCFGAFLKKYPRLKDIEQEVLIPPYEMFKITETISVENVSDCERVYILESAGVQSNLDCFAFK
;
A
#
# COMPACT_ATOMS: atom_id res chain seq x y z
N MET A 1 10.90 2.41 -14.51
CA MET A 1 9.89 1.44 -14.04
C MET A 1 10.48 0.56 -12.95
N VAL A 2 9.66 -0.10 -12.14
CA VAL A 2 10.11 -0.97 -11.03
C VAL A 2 9.84 -2.42 -11.41
N GLU A 3 10.75 -3.03 -12.18
CA GLU A 3 10.54 -4.34 -12.80
C GLU A 3 10.59 -5.51 -11.81
N ASP A 4 11.33 -5.38 -10.71
CA ASP A 4 11.45 -6.43 -9.69
C ASP A 4 10.40 -6.34 -8.57
N ALA A 5 9.38 -5.49 -8.77
CA ALA A 5 8.25 -5.36 -7.85
C ALA A 5 7.34 -6.60 -7.90
N VAL A 6 6.90 -7.04 -6.72
CA VAL A 6 5.78 -7.95 -6.54
C VAL A 6 4.51 -7.11 -6.67
N ASP A 7 3.80 -7.27 -7.78
CA ASP A 7 2.70 -6.39 -8.18
C ASP A 7 1.38 -7.13 -8.41
N ASP A 8 1.27 -8.37 -7.91
CA ASP A 8 0.15 -9.28 -8.18
C ASP A 8 -1.21 -8.67 -7.83
N MET A 9 -2.10 -8.62 -8.83
CA MET A 9 -3.44 -8.05 -8.74
C MET A 9 -4.48 -9.08 -8.32
N TYR A 10 -4.19 -10.37 -8.46
CA TYR A 10 -5.12 -11.47 -8.22
C TYR A 10 -6.44 -11.36 -9.00
N PHE A 11 -6.40 -10.84 -10.24
CA PHE A 11 -7.57 -10.37 -10.98
C PHE A 11 -8.65 -11.46 -11.15
N ASP A 12 -8.22 -12.69 -11.50
CA ASP A 12 -9.12 -13.83 -11.72
C ASP A 12 -8.91 -15.00 -10.74
N CYS A 13 -8.10 -14.80 -9.71
CA CYS A 13 -7.76 -15.86 -8.76
C CYS A 13 -7.95 -15.49 -7.29
N ASN A 14 -8.64 -14.38 -7.00
CA ASN A 14 -8.83 -13.88 -5.64
C ASN A 14 -9.31 -14.97 -4.66
N ALA A 15 -10.38 -15.70 -5.01
CA ALA A 15 -10.92 -16.77 -4.16
C ALA A 15 -9.92 -17.91 -3.93
N ARG A 16 -9.21 -18.32 -4.99
CA ARG A 16 -8.18 -19.37 -4.91
C ARG A 16 -6.99 -18.89 -4.07
N MET A 17 -6.58 -17.63 -4.21
CA MET A 17 -5.47 -17.06 -3.45
C MET A 17 -5.85 -16.93 -1.98
N ALA A 18 -7.08 -16.53 -1.67
CA ALA A 18 -7.60 -16.51 -0.31
C ALA A 18 -7.49 -17.90 0.34
N ASP A 19 -7.84 -18.96 -0.38
CA ASP A 19 -7.72 -20.33 0.10
C ASP A 19 -6.25 -20.72 0.38
N MET A 20 -5.34 -20.47 -0.57
CA MET A 20 -3.91 -20.71 -0.39
C MET A 20 -3.31 -19.93 0.78
N VAL A 21 -3.68 -18.65 0.91
CA VAL A 21 -3.22 -17.80 2.01
C VAL A 21 -3.65 -18.40 3.34
N ASN A 22 -4.91 -18.76 3.48
CA ASN A 22 -5.44 -19.31 4.74
C ASN A 22 -4.89 -20.72 5.06
N LYS A 23 -4.72 -21.59 4.05
CA LYS A 23 -4.31 -22.99 4.27
C LYS A 23 -2.79 -23.19 4.33
N LYS A 24 -2.01 -22.39 3.59
CA LYS A 24 -0.57 -22.63 3.37
C LYS A 24 0.30 -21.43 3.76
N TYR A 25 0.16 -20.30 3.07
CA TYR A 25 1.11 -19.19 3.24
C TYR A 25 1.08 -18.62 4.65
N PHE A 26 -0.09 -18.31 5.18
CA PHE A 26 -0.17 -17.66 6.48
C PHE A 26 0.38 -18.54 7.59
N ARG A 27 0.10 -19.86 7.56
CA ARG A 27 0.67 -20.82 8.53
C ARG A 27 2.21 -20.85 8.48
N LYS A 28 2.79 -20.76 7.28
CA LYS A 28 4.25 -20.76 7.08
C LYS A 28 4.88 -19.42 7.47
N GLU A 29 4.21 -18.32 7.15
CA GLU A 29 4.72 -16.95 7.27
C GLU A 29 4.52 -16.35 8.67
N ASN A 30 3.45 -16.71 9.38
CA ASN A 30 3.06 -16.16 10.69
C ASN A 30 3.95 -16.65 11.85
N LYS A 31 5.24 -16.34 11.74
CA LYS A 31 6.31 -16.65 12.70
C LYS A 31 7.37 -15.56 12.64
N GLY A 32 8.28 -15.55 13.61
CA GLY A 32 9.31 -14.50 13.74
C GLY A 32 8.69 -13.11 13.71
N LYS A 33 9.37 -12.16 13.05
CA LYS A 33 8.95 -10.76 13.03
C LYS A 33 7.55 -10.53 12.46
N PHE A 34 7.16 -11.23 11.39
CA PHE A 34 5.79 -11.10 10.85
C PHE A 34 4.74 -11.62 11.83
N GLY A 35 5.00 -12.77 12.46
CA GLY A 35 4.11 -13.32 13.49
C GLY A 35 3.93 -12.38 14.69
N ASP A 36 5.01 -11.73 15.12
CA ASP A 36 4.98 -10.79 16.24
C ASP A 36 4.15 -9.55 15.95
N VAL A 37 4.37 -8.91 14.78
CA VAL A 37 3.59 -7.72 14.39
C VAL A 37 2.15 -8.08 14.10
N TRP A 38 1.89 -9.25 13.50
CA TRP A 38 0.54 -9.76 13.30
C TRP A 38 -0.17 -9.92 14.63
N LYS A 39 0.46 -10.57 15.62
CA LYS A 39 -0.09 -10.74 16.97
C LYS A 39 -0.38 -9.39 17.64
N LYS A 40 0.54 -8.42 17.56
CA LYS A 40 0.36 -7.06 18.12
C LYS A 40 -0.81 -6.31 17.50
N ALA A 41 -1.07 -6.51 16.20
CA ALA A 41 -2.18 -5.88 15.49
C ALA A 41 -3.57 -6.45 15.85
N LYS A 42 -3.67 -7.54 16.62
CA LYS A 42 -4.95 -8.19 16.95
C LYS A 42 -5.95 -7.24 17.63
N THR A 43 -5.51 -6.46 18.61
CA THR A 43 -6.40 -5.54 19.35
C THR A 43 -6.90 -4.42 18.45
N CYS A 44 -6.01 -3.84 17.62
CA CYS A 44 -6.40 -2.89 16.59
C CYS A 44 -7.47 -3.51 15.68
N ALA A 45 -7.21 -4.69 15.12
CA ALA A 45 -8.10 -5.35 14.19
C ALA A 45 -9.48 -5.64 14.77
N LYS A 46 -9.55 -6.16 16.01
CA LYS A 46 -10.82 -6.44 16.68
C LYS A 46 -11.67 -5.17 16.85
N ASN A 47 -11.06 -4.10 17.37
CA ASN A 47 -11.77 -2.84 17.59
C ASN A 47 -12.25 -2.22 16.28
N ARG A 48 -11.42 -2.26 15.24
CA ARG A 48 -11.78 -1.78 13.89
C ARG A 48 -12.89 -2.61 13.26
N PHE A 49 -12.86 -3.91 13.45
CA PHE A 49 -13.84 -4.82 12.89
C PHE A 49 -15.22 -4.64 13.54
N THR A 50 -15.28 -4.31 14.83
CA THR A 50 -16.55 -3.94 15.49
C THR A 50 -17.08 -2.58 15.05
N GLU A 51 -16.19 -1.64 14.70
CA GLU A 51 -16.56 -0.33 14.19
C GLU A 51 -16.88 -0.35 12.68
N LYS A 52 -16.72 -1.49 11.98
CA LYS A 52 -16.74 -1.58 10.52
C LYS A 52 -18.03 -1.04 9.88
N ASP A 53 -17.87 -0.27 8.80
CA ASP A 53 -19.00 0.30 8.08
C ASP A 53 -19.81 -0.82 7.38
N LYS A 54 -21.14 -0.63 7.29
CA LYS A 54 -22.06 -1.63 6.71
C LYS A 54 -21.74 -1.92 5.23
N GLU A 55 -21.29 -0.92 4.49
CA GLU A 55 -20.87 -1.03 3.09
C GLU A 55 -19.61 -1.89 2.90
N ASP A 56 -18.71 -1.92 3.89
CA ASP A 56 -17.45 -2.67 3.86
C ASP A 56 -17.61 -4.12 4.34
N LYS A 57 -18.80 -4.70 4.17
CA LYS A 57 -19.13 -6.05 4.67
C LYS A 57 -18.16 -7.14 4.18
N ALA A 58 -17.58 -6.96 2.99
CA ALA A 58 -16.61 -7.89 2.41
C ALA A 58 -15.24 -7.89 3.09
N LEU A 59 -14.86 -6.83 3.83
CA LEU A 59 -13.63 -6.85 4.61
C LEU A 59 -13.74 -7.88 5.74
N THR A 60 -12.83 -8.84 5.74
CA THR A 60 -12.66 -9.81 6.83
C THR A 60 -11.76 -9.25 7.93
N ILE A 61 -11.73 -9.92 9.09
CA ILE A 61 -10.82 -9.56 10.18
C ILE A 61 -9.35 -9.56 9.73
N ASN A 62 -8.96 -10.47 8.83
CA ASN A 62 -7.59 -10.53 8.31
C ASN A 62 -7.25 -9.33 7.42
N HIS A 63 -8.21 -8.81 6.64
CA HIS A 63 -8.00 -7.58 5.86
C HIS A 63 -7.73 -6.40 6.79
N ILE A 64 -8.55 -6.23 7.83
CA ILE A 64 -8.38 -5.16 8.80
C ILE A 64 -7.08 -5.33 9.58
N GLN A 65 -6.73 -6.56 9.97
CA GLN A 65 -5.48 -6.83 10.66
C GLN A 65 -4.26 -6.55 9.78
N ALA A 66 -4.32 -6.87 8.49
CA ALA A 66 -3.31 -6.49 7.52
C ALA A 66 -3.12 -4.97 7.43
N ILE A 67 -4.22 -4.20 7.38
CA ILE A 67 -4.18 -2.73 7.46
C ILE A 67 -3.52 -2.27 8.77
N CYS A 68 -3.92 -2.80 9.92
CA CYS A 68 -3.32 -2.47 11.21
C CYS A 68 -1.82 -2.84 11.29
N VAL A 69 -1.38 -3.90 10.62
CA VAL A 69 0.04 -4.28 10.53
C VAL A 69 0.81 -3.31 9.66
N TYR A 70 0.28 -2.95 8.49
CA TYR A 70 0.95 -2.06 7.54
C TYR A 70 1.05 -0.62 8.07
N THR A 71 -0.03 -0.11 8.68
CA THR A 71 -0.11 1.22 9.29
C THR A 71 0.44 1.25 10.73
N GLY A 72 0.95 0.11 11.19
CA GLY A 72 1.48 -0.05 12.53
C GLY A 72 2.93 0.39 12.61
N ASN A 73 3.20 1.51 13.29
CA ASN A 73 4.56 1.82 13.74
C ASN A 73 4.93 0.92 14.93
N ASN A 74 6.13 0.34 14.88
CA ASN A 74 6.80 -0.13 16.08
C ASN A 74 7.57 1.08 16.58
N ALA A 75 7.02 1.83 17.54
CA ALA A 75 7.68 3.00 18.14
C ALA A 75 8.89 2.59 19.00
N GLY A 76 9.94 2.05 18.37
CA GLY A 76 11.18 1.59 18.97
C GLY A 76 12.37 1.77 18.02
N LYS A 77 13.55 1.24 18.39
CA LYS A 77 14.81 1.39 17.66
C LYS A 77 14.89 0.61 16.33
N ASP A 78 13.93 -0.27 16.05
CA ASP A 78 13.91 -1.11 14.86
C ASP A 78 13.16 -0.47 13.69
N LYS A 79 13.62 -0.78 12.46
CA LYS A 79 12.94 -0.42 11.21
C LYS A 79 11.45 -0.80 11.26
N ASN A 80 10.58 0.15 10.95
CA ASN A 80 9.14 -0.06 10.89
C ASN A 80 8.82 -1.24 9.94
N PHE A 81 7.91 -2.12 10.35
CA PHE A 81 7.66 -3.36 9.62
C PHE A 81 7.18 -3.12 8.17
N TYR A 82 6.41 -2.05 7.94
CA TYR A 82 5.98 -1.66 6.59
C TYR A 82 7.16 -1.40 5.65
N GLN A 83 8.30 -0.92 6.16
CA GLN A 83 9.48 -0.64 5.33
C GLN A 83 10.14 -1.95 4.89
N GLU A 84 10.23 -2.95 5.79
CA GLU A 84 10.72 -4.29 5.44
C GLU A 84 9.80 -5.02 4.46
N PHE A 85 8.49 -4.89 4.68
CA PHE A 85 7.49 -5.39 3.75
C PHE A 85 7.63 -4.73 2.38
N ASN A 86 7.66 -3.39 2.31
CA ASN A 86 7.80 -2.65 1.05
C ASN A 86 9.14 -2.93 0.36
N ASP A 87 10.23 -3.16 1.09
CA ASP A 87 11.50 -3.59 0.50
C ASP A 87 11.40 -4.96 -0.17
N ALA A 88 10.74 -5.92 0.49
CA ALA A 88 10.50 -7.23 -0.10
C ALA A 88 9.59 -7.12 -1.34
N VAL A 89 8.52 -6.33 -1.26
CA VAL A 89 7.62 -6.07 -2.38
C VAL A 89 8.41 -5.46 -3.54
N ARG A 90 9.26 -4.46 -3.30
CA ARG A 90 10.03 -3.76 -4.34
C ARG A 90 11.04 -4.62 -5.11
N THR A 91 11.58 -5.67 -4.48
CA THR A 91 12.82 -6.32 -4.95
C THR A 91 12.70 -7.82 -5.19
N LYS A 92 11.64 -8.48 -4.73
CA LYS A 92 11.60 -9.96 -4.68
C LYS A 92 10.65 -10.60 -5.70
N ARG A 93 10.32 -9.96 -6.83
CA ARG A 93 9.51 -10.59 -7.91
C ARG A 93 10.05 -11.95 -8.33
N LYS A 94 11.36 -12.07 -8.58
CA LYS A 94 12.01 -13.34 -8.98
C LYS A 94 11.89 -14.45 -7.93
N LYS A 95 11.63 -14.08 -6.67
CA LYS A 95 11.46 -15.00 -5.55
C LYS A 95 9.99 -15.18 -5.16
N TYR A 96 9.05 -14.61 -5.92
CA TYR A 96 7.62 -14.62 -5.60
C TYR A 96 7.13 -16.06 -5.36
N CYS A 97 7.29 -16.97 -6.32
CA CYS A 97 6.81 -18.35 -6.19
C CYS A 97 7.64 -19.24 -5.24
N THR A 98 8.73 -18.74 -4.65
CA THR A 98 9.67 -19.57 -3.87
C THR A 98 9.81 -19.09 -2.43
N SER A 99 10.56 -18.00 -2.23
CA SER A 99 11.00 -17.53 -0.92
C SER A 99 10.52 -16.12 -0.59
N PHE A 100 9.53 -15.59 -1.30
CA PHE A 100 8.88 -14.34 -0.92
C PHE A 100 8.17 -14.53 0.43
N PRO A 101 8.46 -13.68 1.44
CA PRO A 101 8.08 -13.98 2.82
C PRO A 101 6.70 -13.44 3.23
N PHE A 102 6.00 -12.72 2.35
CA PHE A 102 4.82 -11.92 2.71
C PHE A 102 3.64 -12.09 1.74
N HIS A 103 3.40 -13.30 1.22
CA HIS A 103 2.24 -13.55 0.34
C HIS A 103 0.93 -13.20 1.03
N SER A 104 0.81 -13.57 2.31
CA SER A 104 -0.43 -13.39 3.07
C SER A 104 -0.75 -11.91 3.26
N LEU A 105 0.25 -11.12 3.68
CA LEU A 105 0.09 -9.68 3.87
C LEU A 105 -0.14 -8.95 2.55
N HIS A 106 0.62 -9.29 1.50
CA HIS A 106 0.43 -8.72 0.17
C HIS A 106 -0.98 -8.98 -0.35
N PHE A 107 -1.46 -10.22 -0.28
CA PHE A 107 -2.79 -10.59 -0.72
C PHE A 107 -3.86 -9.80 0.04
N TRP A 108 -3.85 -9.82 1.37
CA TRP A 108 -4.87 -9.14 2.17
C TRP A 108 -4.87 -7.63 2.01
N LEU A 109 -3.71 -6.98 1.83
CA LEU A 109 -3.69 -5.54 1.54
C LEU A 109 -4.23 -5.25 0.14
N THR A 110 -3.85 -6.05 -0.86
CA THR A 110 -4.34 -5.89 -2.25
C THR A 110 -5.86 -6.04 -2.30
N SER A 111 -6.39 -7.13 -1.73
CA SER A 111 -7.83 -7.38 -1.72
C SER A 111 -8.59 -6.38 -0.85
N ALA A 112 -8.00 -5.87 0.24
CA ALA A 112 -8.64 -4.81 1.04
C ALA A 112 -8.82 -3.53 0.22
N ILE A 113 -7.80 -3.11 -0.52
CA ILE A 113 -7.86 -1.94 -1.42
C ILE A 113 -8.95 -2.15 -2.48
N GLN A 114 -8.98 -3.33 -3.11
CA GLN A 114 -9.99 -3.67 -4.12
C GLN A 114 -11.42 -3.66 -3.57
N ILE A 115 -11.62 -4.13 -2.32
CA ILE A 115 -12.92 -4.09 -1.65
C ILE A 115 -13.34 -2.64 -1.36
N LEU A 116 -12.41 -1.83 -0.84
CA LEU A 116 -12.68 -0.44 -0.44
C LEU A 116 -12.86 0.50 -1.65
N ASN A 117 -12.19 0.22 -2.77
CA ASN A 117 -12.35 0.96 -4.02
C ASN A 117 -13.07 0.14 -5.10
N LYS A 118 -14.20 -0.49 -4.73
CA LYS A 118 -14.99 -1.33 -5.64
C LYS A 118 -15.45 -0.60 -6.91
N ASN A 119 -15.76 0.68 -6.79
CA ASN A 119 -16.26 1.51 -7.89
C ASN A 119 -15.14 2.13 -8.74
N LYS A 120 -13.87 1.84 -8.43
CA LYS A 120 -12.69 2.42 -9.11
C LYS A 120 -12.77 3.95 -9.19
N ASN A 121 -13.23 4.56 -8.11
CA ASN A 121 -13.31 6.01 -8.02
C ASN A 121 -11.89 6.58 -7.94
N CYS A 122 -11.64 7.64 -8.70
CA CYS A 122 -10.40 8.37 -8.59
C CYS A 122 -10.47 9.36 -7.43
N SER A 123 -9.36 9.58 -6.74
CA SER A 123 -9.24 10.54 -5.65
C SER A 123 -7.90 11.27 -5.70
N THR A 124 -7.93 12.55 -5.34
CA THR A 124 -6.72 13.35 -5.16
C THR A 124 -6.18 13.13 -3.75
N THR A 125 -4.91 12.76 -3.67
CA THR A 125 -4.20 12.45 -2.42
C THR A 125 -2.78 13.01 -2.44
N TYR A 126 -2.17 13.12 -1.27
CA TYR A 126 -0.89 13.77 -1.08
C TYR A 126 0.09 12.83 -0.41
N ARG A 127 1.30 12.73 -0.95
CA ARG A 127 2.39 11.94 -0.35
C ARG A 127 3.61 12.83 -0.17
N ARG A 128 4.18 12.82 1.04
CA ARG A 128 5.39 13.58 1.36
C ARG A 128 6.50 12.63 1.78
N THR A 129 7.73 12.95 1.43
CA THR A 129 8.88 12.09 1.68
C THR A 129 10.14 12.88 2.00
N ASN A 130 11.06 12.26 2.75
CA ASN A 130 12.44 12.73 2.95
C ASN A 130 13.42 12.20 1.89
N VAL A 131 12.91 11.65 0.79
CA VAL A 131 13.72 11.09 -0.30
C VAL A 131 13.58 12.01 -1.51
N VAL A 132 14.69 12.26 -2.21
CA VAL A 132 14.66 13.01 -3.47
C VAL A 132 14.27 12.06 -4.59
N PHE A 133 13.11 12.30 -5.20
CA PHE A 133 12.74 11.62 -6.45
C PHE A 133 13.08 12.50 -7.66
N THR A 134 13.32 11.84 -8.79
CA THR A 134 13.55 12.48 -10.07
C THR A 134 12.60 11.91 -11.11
N GLY A 135 12.21 12.73 -12.08
CA GLY A 135 11.29 12.37 -13.14
C GLY A 135 11.02 13.57 -14.04
N LYS A 136 10.59 13.32 -15.28
CA LYS A 136 10.28 14.34 -16.28
C LYS A 136 8.78 14.38 -16.56
N VAL A 137 8.26 15.56 -16.91
CA VAL A 137 6.88 15.68 -17.43
C VAL A 137 6.69 14.71 -18.61
N ASN A 138 5.49 14.11 -18.69
CA ASN A 138 5.10 13.03 -19.58
C ASN A 138 5.72 11.65 -19.32
N GLN A 139 6.65 11.51 -18.37
CA GLN A 139 7.17 10.20 -17.98
C GLN A 139 6.10 9.39 -17.23
N ILE A 140 5.98 8.10 -17.57
CA ILE A 140 5.21 7.13 -16.79
C ILE A 140 6.11 6.54 -15.70
N VAL A 141 5.63 6.60 -14.47
CA VAL A 141 6.29 6.10 -13.27
C VAL A 141 5.37 5.15 -12.51
N ARG A 142 5.95 4.36 -11.61
CA ARG A 142 5.23 3.45 -10.72
C ARG A 142 5.99 3.35 -9.41
N PHE A 143 5.30 3.33 -8.28
CA PHE A 143 5.95 3.17 -6.98
C PHE A 143 6.54 1.76 -6.79
N GLY A 144 5.86 0.72 -7.30
CA GLY A 144 6.33 -0.66 -7.22
C GLY A 144 6.29 -1.24 -5.80
N THR A 145 5.60 -0.56 -4.90
CA THR A 145 5.29 -0.98 -3.52
C THR A 145 3.91 -0.47 -3.16
N PHE A 146 3.37 -0.94 -2.04
CA PHE A 146 2.26 -0.21 -1.41
C PHE A 146 2.76 1.18 -1.02
N ALA A 147 2.03 2.22 -1.42
CA ALA A 147 2.41 3.60 -1.18
C ALA A 147 1.31 4.29 -0.38
N SER A 148 1.65 4.68 0.85
CA SER A 148 0.76 5.50 1.68
C SER A 148 0.75 6.94 1.18
N SER A 149 -0.45 7.50 1.09
CA SER A 149 -0.70 8.92 0.87
C SER A 149 -1.84 9.35 1.80
N SER A 150 -2.20 10.63 1.79
CA SER A 150 -3.18 11.23 2.70
C SER A 150 -4.19 12.06 1.90
N LEU A 151 -5.45 12.11 2.30
CA LEU A 151 -6.39 13.10 1.75
C LEU A 151 -6.02 14.54 2.14
N SER A 152 -5.26 14.70 3.23
CA SER A 152 -4.70 15.97 3.70
C SER A 152 -3.30 16.22 3.13
N SER A 153 -3.10 17.42 2.56
CA SER A 153 -1.79 17.92 2.10
C SER A 153 -0.82 18.29 3.23
N ASN A 154 -1.33 18.39 4.46
CA ASN A 154 -0.62 19.02 5.59
C ASN A 154 0.10 18.00 6.49
N MET A 155 0.35 16.79 5.99
CA MET A 155 1.08 15.75 6.73
C MET A 155 2.60 15.97 6.70
N THR A 156 3.04 17.16 7.14
CA THR A 156 4.43 17.64 7.05
C THR A 156 5.43 16.77 7.82
N GLN A 157 4.97 16.00 8.81
CA GLN A 157 5.80 15.06 9.56
C GLN A 157 6.45 13.97 8.70
N PHE A 158 5.95 13.71 7.48
CA PHE A 158 6.53 12.73 6.55
C PHE A 158 7.64 13.28 5.67
N GLY A 159 7.95 14.58 5.79
CA GLY A 159 9.07 15.22 5.12
C GLY A 159 8.66 16.25 4.08
N ASN A 160 9.68 16.81 3.44
CA ASN A 160 9.53 17.90 2.48
C ASN A 160 10.50 17.82 1.28
N LYS A 161 11.32 16.77 1.16
CA LYS A 161 12.29 16.63 0.05
C LYS A 161 11.63 16.39 -1.29
N THR A 162 10.59 15.55 -1.31
CA THR A 162 9.73 15.41 -2.48
C THR A 162 8.31 15.16 -2.02
N CYS A 163 7.39 15.94 -2.58
CA CYS A 163 5.97 15.85 -2.37
C CYS A 163 5.27 15.51 -3.68
N PHE A 164 4.17 14.79 -3.55
CA PHE A 164 3.35 14.36 -4.67
C PHE A 164 1.92 14.79 -4.43
N LYS A 165 1.30 15.41 -5.43
CA LYS A 165 -0.16 15.47 -5.57
C LYS A 165 -0.54 14.38 -6.56
N ILE A 166 -1.32 13.41 -6.12
CA ILE A 166 -1.58 12.17 -6.84
C ILE A 166 -3.08 12.05 -7.08
N THR A 167 -3.50 11.92 -8.32
CA THR A 167 -4.82 11.43 -8.68
C THR A 167 -4.72 9.91 -8.85
N THR A 168 -5.15 9.15 -7.84
CA THR A 168 -5.14 7.67 -7.86
C THR A 168 -6.54 7.14 -8.14
N CYS A 169 -6.64 6.16 -9.04
CA CYS A 169 -7.89 5.48 -9.39
C CYS A 169 -7.95 4.03 -8.86
N PHE A 170 -6.83 3.52 -8.34
CA PHE A 170 -6.74 2.17 -7.80
C PHE A 170 -6.38 2.14 -6.31
N GLY A 171 -5.99 3.27 -5.72
CA GLY A 171 -5.83 3.43 -4.29
C GLY A 171 -7.17 3.46 -3.56
N ALA A 172 -7.14 3.23 -2.26
CA ALA A 172 -8.35 3.23 -1.43
C ALA A 172 -8.14 4.02 -0.13
N PHE A 173 -9.11 4.87 0.21
CA PHE A 173 -9.17 5.51 1.52
C PHE A 173 -9.43 4.45 2.60
N LEU A 174 -8.52 4.33 3.57
CA LEU A 174 -8.59 3.31 4.62
C LEU A 174 -9.57 3.66 5.74
N LYS A 175 -10.18 4.85 5.71
CA LYS A 175 -11.17 5.31 6.70
C LYS A 175 -10.58 5.26 8.11
N LYS A 176 -11.29 4.62 9.04
CA LYS A 176 -10.88 4.41 10.44
C LYS A 176 -10.14 3.09 10.69
N TYR A 177 -9.88 2.29 9.65
CA TYR A 177 -9.22 0.99 9.77
C TYR A 177 -7.72 1.03 10.10
N PRO A 178 -6.95 2.09 9.77
CA PRO A 178 -5.56 2.20 10.21
C PRO A 178 -5.40 2.15 11.73
N ARG A 179 -4.16 1.89 12.17
CA ARG A 179 -3.82 1.90 13.59
C ARG A 179 -4.15 3.24 14.24
N LEU A 180 -3.81 4.34 13.56
CA LEU A 180 -4.05 5.72 14.01
C LEU A 180 -5.43 6.28 13.61
N LYS A 181 -6.42 5.42 13.31
CA LYS A 181 -7.74 5.86 12.81
C LYS A 181 -7.58 6.71 11.54
N ASP A 182 -8.37 7.75 11.45
CA ASP A 182 -8.47 8.73 10.39
C ASP A 182 -7.52 9.93 10.59
N ILE A 183 -6.63 9.90 11.60
CA ILE A 183 -5.68 11.01 11.88
C ILE A 183 -4.82 11.31 10.64
N GLU A 184 -4.28 10.28 10.00
CA GLU A 184 -3.44 10.41 8.80
C GLU A 184 -4.25 10.49 7.50
N GLN A 185 -5.57 10.32 7.58
CA GLN A 185 -6.48 10.25 6.44
C GLN A 185 -5.94 9.37 5.29
N GLU A 186 -5.41 8.20 5.67
CA GLU A 186 -4.54 7.42 4.80
C GLU A 186 -5.29 6.83 3.60
N VAL A 187 -4.76 7.11 2.41
CA VAL A 187 -5.09 6.43 1.16
C VAL A 187 -3.94 5.49 0.84
N LEU A 188 -4.24 4.21 0.64
CA LEU A 188 -3.24 3.22 0.29
C LEU A 188 -3.30 2.91 -1.20
N ILE A 189 -2.20 3.19 -1.89
CA ILE A 189 -2.04 2.96 -3.33
C ILE A 189 -1.38 1.59 -3.55
N PRO A 190 -1.94 0.72 -4.40
CA PRO A 190 -1.38 -0.60 -4.66
C PRO A 190 -0.09 -0.56 -5.52
N PRO A 191 0.75 -1.61 -5.48
CA PRO A 191 2.05 -1.63 -6.17
C PRO A 191 1.97 -1.60 -7.70
N TYR A 192 0.81 -1.89 -8.29
CA TYR A 192 0.60 -2.04 -9.73
C TYR A 192 0.14 -0.77 -10.45
N GLU A 193 -0.31 0.28 -9.73
CA GLU A 193 -0.82 1.50 -10.38
C GLU A 193 0.32 2.32 -10.98
N MET A 194 0.15 2.71 -12.24
CA MET A 194 1.07 3.59 -12.96
C MET A 194 0.57 5.03 -12.92
N PHE A 195 1.50 5.97 -13.00
CA PHE A 195 1.21 7.39 -12.98
C PHE A 195 1.98 8.12 -14.07
N LYS A 196 1.32 9.04 -14.77
CA LYS A 196 1.98 10.00 -15.65
C LYS A 196 2.32 11.25 -14.84
N ILE A 197 3.57 11.70 -14.93
CA ILE A 197 3.97 13.01 -14.40
C ILE A 197 3.39 14.08 -15.32
N THR A 198 2.45 14.87 -14.84
CA THR A 198 1.81 15.95 -15.63
C THR A 198 2.48 17.29 -15.41
N GLU A 199 3.00 17.52 -14.21
CA GLU A 199 3.62 18.78 -13.84
C GLU A 199 4.73 18.58 -12.79
N THR A 200 5.72 19.46 -12.82
CA THR A 200 6.77 19.56 -11.81
C THR A 200 6.87 21.01 -11.32
N ILE A 201 6.62 21.26 -10.04
CA ILE A 201 6.72 22.59 -9.44
C ILE A 201 8.01 22.65 -8.61
N SER A 202 8.90 23.56 -8.95
CA SER A 202 10.10 23.91 -8.18
C SER A 202 9.79 25.01 -7.15
N VAL A 203 10.60 25.09 -6.09
CA VAL A 203 10.46 25.96 -4.91
C VAL A 203 10.20 27.43 -5.22
N GLU A 204 10.58 27.90 -6.40
CA GLU A 204 10.31 29.28 -6.83
C GLU A 204 8.82 29.63 -6.85
N ASN A 205 7.91 28.65 -6.81
CA ASN A 205 6.45 28.85 -6.92
C ASN A 205 5.61 28.16 -5.82
N VAL A 206 5.76 28.52 -4.55
CA VAL A 206 4.70 28.31 -3.51
C VAL A 206 4.54 26.86 -2.98
N SER A 207 5.55 26.28 -2.33
CA SER A 207 5.32 25.12 -1.44
C SER A 207 6.39 24.97 -0.36
N ASP A 208 6.04 24.34 0.78
CA ASP A 208 6.99 23.95 1.83
C ASP A 208 7.83 22.70 1.45
N CYS A 209 7.67 22.19 0.23
CA CYS A 209 8.41 21.08 -0.35
C CYS A 209 9.50 21.56 -1.33
N GLU A 210 10.65 20.88 -1.33
CA GLU A 210 11.75 21.19 -2.26
C GLU A 210 11.40 20.88 -3.73
N ARG A 211 10.57 19.86 -3.94
CA ARG A 211 10.07 19.45 -5.26
C ARG A 211 8.65 18.92 -5.13
N VAL A 212 7.78 19.33 -6.05
CA VAL A 212 6.41 18.80 -6.15
C VAL A 212 6.20 18.16 -7.51
N TYR A 213 5.69 16.93 -7.51
CA TYR A 213 5.24 16.22 -8.70
C TYR A 213 3.72 16.08 -8.69
N ILE A 214 3.08 16.45 -9.81
CA ILE A 214 1.67 16.12 -10.04
C ILE A 214 1.60 14.83 -10.86
N LEU A 215 0.92 13.84 -10.30
CA LEU A 215 0.79 12.48 -10.83
C LEU A 215 -0.67 12.21 -11.17
N GLU A 216 -0.95 11.86 -12.42
CA GLU A 216 -2.26 11.39 -12.86
C GLU A 216 -2.22 9.88 -13.11
N SER A 217 -3.25 9.15 -12.69
CA SER A 217 -3.35 7.71 -12.93
C SER A 217 -3.24 7.39 -14.42
N ALA A 218 -2.35 6.47 -14.76
CA ALA A 218 -2.03 6.06 -16.13
C ALA A 218 -2.32 4.56 -16.35
N GLY A 219 -3.29 4.02 -15.61
CA GLY A 219 -3.67 2.62 -15.65
C GLY A 219 -2.83 1.73 -14.75
N VAL A 220 -2.75 0.44 -15.08
CA VAL A 220 -2.07 -0.58 -14.26
C VAL A 220 -1.06 -1.34 -15.08
N GLN A 221 0.00 -1.78 -14.42
CA GLN A 221 0.90 -2.80 -14.95
C GLN A 221 1.14 -3.81 -13.84
N SER A 222 0.97 -5.09 -14.16
CA SER A 222 1.37 -6.19 -13.28
C SER A 222 2.23 -7.18 -14.03
N ASN A 223 3.39 -7.52 -13.47
CA ASN A 223 4.29 -8.54 -14.00
C ASN A 223 4.04 -9.92 -13.36
N LEU A 224 3.18 -9.96 -12.33
CA LEU A 224 2.66 -11.15 -11.69
C LEU A 224 1.14 -11.09 -11.77
N ASP A 225 0.49 -12.12 -12.30
CA ASP A 225 -0.94 -12.30 -12.07
C ASP A 225 -1.18 -13.77 -11.79
N CYS A 226 -1.56 -14.06 -10.54
CA CYS A 226 -1.91 -15.42 -10.13
C CYS A 226 -0.76 -16.43 -10.30
N PHE A 227 0.49 -16.03 -10.04
CA PHE A 227 1.64 -16.95 -10.19
C PHE A 227 1.87 -17.86 -8.98
N ALA A 228 1.42 -17.45 -7.80
CA ALA A 228 1.71 -18.14 -6.53
C ALA A 228 1.02 -19.52 -6.37
N PHE A 229 0.28 -20.01 -7.37
CA PHE A 229 -0.39 -21.33 -7.36
C PHE A 229 0.42 -22.45 -8.00
N LYS A 230 1.44 -22.11 -8.79
CA LYS A 230 2.24 -23.10 -9.52
C LYS A 230 3.27 -23.76 -8.62
#